data_AF-A0A970NIY1-F1
#
_entry.id   AF-A0A970NIY1-F1
#
_cell.length_a   1.000
_cell.length_b   1.000
_cell.length_c   1.000
_cell.angle_alpha   90.00
_cell.angle_beta   90.00
_cell.angle_gamma   90.00
#
_symmetry.space_group_name_H-M   'P 1'
#
loop_
_entity.id
_entity.type
_entity.pdbx_description
1 polymer ?
#
loop_
_entity_poly.entity_id
_entity_poly.type
_entity_poly.pdbx_seq_one_letter_code
_entity_poly.pdbx_strand_id
1 'polypeptide(L)'
;MTSPRRLTLLTLLATTVVTTCARADEPGMFLSPTEIAEIRSRIDAGDEPWASVFAALYADATAALRMDPCPIEGRFRYTAPIGHAVDEADLPHPDRLRRDSHIVRDLGLVYALTGEEQFASKAVEFVSAWVSSMEPSWPFDRPGPGVEAFDSTLPAMFYGYDLIAGSAPRTPEFAQAVATWAGTIAEECKLRHYTTGTADTTGWNMLLIASASVVANKPQDRNFVWGDTENEDTFQSMLYLLFDSSGKVDARASAGSRYQGEDVFVAIRRLKTYVYVAEIARHHGVDLYNWQRDGRGLRSSLTAYAPYFTGEISLPGVGGFPLGRDADAWVYEIAHTTWPDRMFQEAIQYLGRPGFDMDILGPVALTHRYRGGGEAAERP
;
A
#
# COMPACT_ATOMS: atom_id res chain seq x y z
N MET A 1 -4.61 23.20 -75.30
CA MET A 1 -4.39 23.79 -73.97
C MET A 1 -5.46 23.28 -73.03
N THR A 2 -5.18 22.20 -72.31
CA THR A 2 -6.09 21.54 -71.36
C THR A 2 -5.41 21.58 -69.98
N SER A 3 -6.07 22.21 -69.01
CA SER A 3 -5.61 22.34 -67.63
C SER A 3 -6.15 21.18 -66.77
N PRO A 4 -5.33 20.51 -65.95
CA PRO A 4 -5.82 19.49 -65.03
C PRO A 4 -6.21 20.10 -63.68
N ARG A 5 -7.44 19.81 -63.23
CA ARG A 5 -7.91 20.05 -61.86
C ARG A 5 -7.17 19.09 -60.91
N ARG A 6 -6.45 19.63 -59.93
CA ARG A 6 -5.94 18.86 -58.78
C ARG A 6 -7.07 18.67 -57.77
N LEU A 7 -7.47 17.42 -57.53
CA LEU A 7 -8.20 17.01 -56.34
C LEU A 7 -7.19 16.89 -55.20
N THR A 8 -7.33 17.72 -54.17
CA THR A 8 -6.63 17.54 -52.90
C THR A 8 -7.47 16.60 -52.04
N LEU A 9 -7.00 15.38 -51.83
CA LEU A 9 -7.57 14.44 -50.85
C LEU A 9 -7.20 14.95 -49.45
N LEU A 10 -8.19 15.37 -48.66
CA LEU A 10 -8.00 15.59 -47.22
C LEU A 10 -8.16 14.24 -46.52
N THR A 11 -7.07 13.67 -46.03
CA THR A 11 -7.10 12.49 -45.16
C THR A 11 -7.49 12.96 -43.76
N LEU A 12 -8.74 12.73 -43.36
CA LEU A 12 -9.15 12.88 -41.95
C LEU A 12 -8.49 11.73 -41.16
N LEU A 13 -7.45 12.06 -40.40
CA LEU A 13 -7.01 11.23 -39.28
C LEU A 13 -8.09 11.34 -38.19
N ALA A 14 -8.89 10.29 -38.05
CA ALA A 14 -9.76 10.12 -36.89
C ALA A 14 -8.86 9.87 -35.68
N THR A 15 -8.54 10.91 -34.93
CA THR A 15 -7.95 10.78 -33.59
C THR A 15 -9.03 10.18 -32.71
N THR A 16 -8.97 8.87 -32.46
CA THR A 16 -9.78 8.24 -31.44
C THR A 16 -9.38 8.86 -30.11
N VAL A 17 -10.19 9.80 -29.60
CA VAL A 17 -10.02 10.31 -28.25
C VAL A 17 -10.39 9.14 -27.33
N VAL A 18 -9.37 8.45 -26.81
CA VAL A 18 -9.55 7.54 -25.70
C VAL A 18 -9.87 8.43 -24.50
N THR A 19 -11.15 8.48 -24.12
CA THR A 19 -11.57 9.14 -22.89
C THR A 19 -11.11 8.27 -21.73
N THR A 20 -9.91 8.55 -21.23
CA THR A 20 -9.39 7.93 -20.01
C THR A 20 -10.25 8.34 -18.81
N CYS A 21 -10.55 7.39 -17.92
CA CYS A 21 -11.27 7.65 -16.67
C CYS A 21 -10.37 8.17 -15.55
N ALA A 22 -9.07 8.36 -15.82
CA ALA A 22 -8.14 8.90 -14.83
C ALA A 22 -8.57 10.29 -14.37
N ARG A 23 -8.62 10.48 -13.06
CA ARG A 23 -8.73 11.82 -12.46
C ARG A 23 -7.39 12.54 -12.58
N ALA A 24 -7.41 13.88 -12.50
CA ALA A 24 -6.21 14.69 -12.61
C ALA A 24 -5.12 14.34 -11.56
N ASP A 25 -5.55 13.80 -10.42
CA ASP A 25 -4.68 13.46 -9.29
C ASP A 25 -4.48 11.93 -9.14
N GLU A 26 -4.76 11.13 -10.18
CA GLU A 26 -4.54 9.67 -10.17
C GLU A 26 -3.31 9.25 -11.01
N PRO A 27 -2.56 8.23 -10.56
CA PRO A 27 -2.65 7.58 -9.26
C PRO A 27 -2.27 8.52 -8.10
N GLY A 28 -2.79 8.25 -6.92
CA GLY A 28 -2.66 9.12 -5.75
C GLY A 28 -2.76 8.42 -4.41
N MET A 29 -2.62 7.09 -4.37
CA MET A 29 -2.62 6.33 -3.12
C MET A 29 -1.24 6.30 -2.45
N PHE A 30 -0.24 5.71 -3.10
CA PHE A 30 1.14 5.65 -2.58
C PHE A 30 2.17 6.25 -3.55
N LEU A 31 1.81 6.36 -4.83
CA LEU A 31 2.64 7.01 -5.84
C LEU A 31 1.82 8.04 -6.60
N SER A 32 2.43 9.19 -6.88
CA SER A 32 1.89 10.18 -7.80
C SER A 32 2.47 10.03 -9.22
N PRO A 33 1.87 10.65 -10.26
CA PRO A 33 2.39 10.60 -11.62
C PRO A 33 3.84 11.11 -11.75
N THR A 34 4.20 12.13 -10.97
CA THR A 34 5.56 12.68 -10.95
C THR A 34 6.57 11.65 -10.44
N GLU A 35 6.22 10.92 -9.40
CA GLU A 35 7.11 9.93 -8.79
C GLU A 35 7.27 8.69 -9.67
N ILE A 36 6.19 8.29 -10.35
CA ILE A 36 6.23 7.24 -11.36
C ILE A 36 7.18 7.66 -12.50
N ALA A 37 7.10 8.90 -12.98
CA ALA A 37 8.00 9.40 -14.02
C ALA A 37 9.47 9.41 -13.55
N GLU A 38 9.74 9.78 -12.29
CA GLU A 38 11.08 9.71 -11.71
C GLU A 38 11.60 8.27 -11.64
N ILE A 39 10.79 7.32 -11.17
CA ILE A 39 11.16 5.90 -11.09
C ILE A 39 11.47 5.34 -12.49
N ARG A 40 10.64 5.67 -13.49
CA ARG A 40 10.87 5.29 -14.88
C ARG A 40 12.22 5.81 -15.39
N SER A 41 12.52 7.08 -15.14
CA SER A 41 13.80 7.66 -15.53
C SER A 41 15.00 6.94 -14.89
N ARG A 42 14.88 6.46 -13.65
CA ARG A 42 15.92 5.66 -12.96
C ARG A 42 16.10 4.29 -13.61
N ILE A 43 14.99 3.61 -13.91
CA ILE A 43 14.99 2.31 -14.60
C ILE A 43 15.66 2.45 -15.99
N ASP A 44 15.25 3.44 -16.77
CA ASP A 44 15.77 3.70 -18.12
C ASP A 44 17.27 4.05 -18.10
N ALA A 45 17.74 4.70 -17.03
CA ALA A 45 19.16 5.00 -16.81
C ALA A 45 19.97 3.77 -16.35
N GLY A 46 19.32 2.67 -15.96
CA GLY A 46 19.98 1.50 -15.40
C GLY A 46 20.46 1.69 -13.95
N ASP A 47 19.88 2.66 -13.22
CA ASP A 47 20.28 2.96 -11.85
C ASP A 47 19.94 1.79 -10.91
N GLU A 48 20.93 1.31 -10.16
CA GLU A 48 20.70 0.25 -9.17
C GLU A 48 20.22 0.83 -7.82
N PRO A 49 19.25 0.16 -7.15
CA PRO A 49 18.66 -1.14 -7.43
C PRO A 49 17.39 -1.07 -8.30
N TRP A 50 17.00 0.10 -8.80
CA TRP A 50 15.74 0.25 -9.54
C TRP A 50 15.67 -0.68 -10.75
N ALA A 51 16.76 -0.76 -11.52
CA ALA A 51 16.83 -1.62 -12.69
C ALA A 51 16.66 -3.11 -12.35
N SER A 52 17.45 -3.65 -11.42
CA SER A 52 17.38 -5.07 -11.05
C SER A 52 16.06 -5.45 -10.36
N VAL A 53 15.54 -4.60 -9.47
CA VAL A 53 14.26 -4.84 -8.79
C VAL A 53 13.09 -4.77 -9.77
N PHE A 54 13.12 -3.81 -10.71
CA PHE A 54 12.11 -3.74 -11.76
C PHE A 54 12.14 -4.95 -12.68
N ALA A 55 13.33 -5.44 -13.07
CA ALA A 55 13.45 -6.64 -13.90
C ALA A 55 12.82 -7.88 -13.24
N ALA A 56 13.01 -8.05 -11.93
CA ALA A 56 12.37 -9.12 -11.16
C ALA A 56 10.84 -8.95 -11.12
N LEU A 57 10.37 -7.76 -10.76
CA LEU A 57 8.93 -7.43 -10.75
C LEU A 57 8.26 -7.67 -12.11
N TYR A 58 8.92 -7.26 -13.20
CA TYR A 58 8.43 -7.44 -14.56
C TYR A 58 8.32 -8.92 -14.93
N ALA A 59 9.28 -9.75 -14.52
CA ALA A 59 9.23 -11.20 -14.74
C ALA A 59 8.05 -11.84 -13.99
N ASP A 60 7.84 -11.48 -12.72
CA ASP A 60 6.74 -11.98 -11.90
C ASP A 60 5.37 -11.56 -12.47
N ALA A 61 5.22 -10.28 -12.84
CA ALA A 61 4.00 -9.78 -13.50
C ALA A 61 3.74 -10.47 -14.84
N THR A 62 4.80 -10.76 -15.62
CA THR A 62 4.68 -11.49 -16.89
C THR A 62 4.20 -12.93 -16.67
N ALA A 63 4.66 -13.59 -15.59
CA ALA A 63 4.15 -14.90 -15.21
C ALA A 63 2.66 -14.82 -14.79
N ALA A 64 2.29 -13.77 -14.05
CA ALA A 64 0.92 -13.54 -13.59
C ALA A 64 -0.10 -13.34 -14.74
N LEU A 65 0.34 -12.93 -15.95
CA LEU A 65 -0.52 -12.87 -17.14
C LEU A 65 -1.16 -14.22 -17.50
N ARG A 66 -0.63 -15.34 -17.02
CA ARG A 66 -1.14 -16.70 -17.28
C ARG A 66 -1.96 -17.28 -16.13
N MET A 67 -2.06 -16.57 -15.01
CA MET A 67 -2.75 -17.03 -13.82
C MET A 67 -4.23 -16.66 -13.88
N ASP A 68 -5.09 -17.51 -13.34
CA ASP A 68 -6.51 -17.20 -13.19
C ASP A 68 -6.78 -16.54 -11.82
N PRO A 69 -7.74 -15.61 -11.74
CA PRO A 69 -8.18 -15.04 -10.47
C PRO A 69 -8.86 -16.11 -9.62
N CYS A 70 -8.66 -16.02 -8.30
CA CYS A 70 -9.19 -16.96 -7.32
C CYS A 70 -10.03 -16.21 -6.28
N PRO A 71 -11.13 -15.55 -6.68
CA PRO A 71 -11.96 -14.82 -5.74
C PRO A 71 -12.70 -15.76 -4.79
N ILE A 72 -13.26 -15.19 -3.73
CA ILE A 72 -14.16 -15.89 -2.83
C ILE A 72 -15.62 -15.55 -3.17
N GLU A 73 -16.52 -16.51 -2.95
CA GLU A 73 -17.96 -16.29 -3.09
C GLU A 73 -18.57 -15.88 -1.74
N GLY A 74 -19.33 -14.79 -1.75
CA GLY A 74 -20.05 -14.31 -0.56
C GLY A 74 -19.15 -13.58 0.45
N ARG A 75 -19.55 -13.61 1.73
CA ARG A 75 -18.82 -12.96 2.83
C ARG A 75 -17.42 -13.54 3.03
N PHE A 76 -16.42 -12.67 3.21
CA PHE A 76 -15.06 -13.06 3.62
C PHE A 76 -15.05 -13.73 5.00
N ARG A 77 -14.33 -14.85 5.13
CA ARG A 77 -14.27 -15.66 6.34
C ARG A 77 -12.84 -16.07 6.63
N TYR A 78 -12.47 -16.06 7.90
CA TYR A 78 -11.20 -16.65 8.32
C TYR A 78 -11.38 -18.14 8.48
N THR A 79 -10.67 -18.89 7.65
CA THR A 79 -10.45 -20.31 7.84
C THR A 79 -8.99 -20.49 8.24
N ALA A 80 -8.73 -21.19 9.36
CA ALA A 80 -7.37 -21.55 9.71
C ALA A 80 -6.79 -22.47 8.62
N PRO A 81 -5.49 -22.43 8.32
CA PRO A 81 -4.88 -23.32 7.34
C PRO A 81 -5.18 -24.79 7.67
N ILE A 82 -5.83 -25.51 6.76
CA ILE A 82 -6.08 -26.96 6.90
C ILE A 82 -4.98 -27.67 6.11
N GLY A 83 -3.81 -27.88 6.71
CA GLY A 83 -2.70 -28.61 6.07
C GLY A 83 -2.23 -28.01 4.74
N HIS A 84 -1.66 -28.84 3.87
CA HIS A 84 -1.25 -28.44 2.51
C HIS A 84 -2.47 -28.48 1.58
N ALA A 85 -2.91 -27.32 1.08
CA ALA A 85 -3.91 -27.25 0.02
C ALA A 85 -3.36 -27.90 -1.25
N VAL A 86 -4.17 -28.75 -1.90
CA VAL A 86 -3.79 -29.45 -3.15
C VAL A 86 -4.07 -28.55 -4.35
N ASP A 87 -5.18 -27.79 -4.30
CA ASP A 87 -5.59 -26.84 -5.33
C ASP A 87 -5.72 -25.41 -4.77
N GLU A 88 -5.55 -24.38 -5.62
CA GLU A 88 -5.69 -22.98 -5.22
C GLU A 88 -7.10 -22.65 -4.69
N ALA A 89 -8.11 -23.33 -5.25
CA ALA A 89 -9.50 -23.23 -4.80
C ALA A 89 -9.77 -23.87 -3.43
N ASP A 90 -8.77 -24.51 -2.81
CA ASP A 90 -8.83 -25.02 -1.44
C ASP A 90 -8.09 -24.11 -0.45
N LEU A 91 -7.40 -23.06 -0.92
CA LEU A 91 -6.71 -22.12 -0.05
C LEU A 91 -7.68 -21.43 0.92
N PRO A 92 -7.27 -21.12 2.15
CA PRO A 92 -8.02 -20.23 3.02
C PRO A 92 -8.32 -18.88 2.35
N HIS A 93 -9.46 -18.24 2.68
CA HIS A 93 -9.80 -16.94 2.07
C HIS A 93 -8.68 -15.88 2.25
N PRO A 94 -8.01 -15.77 3.42
CA PRO A 94 -6.84 -14.91 3.58
C PRO A 94 -5.76 -15.10 2.53
N ASP A 95 -5.46 -16.35 2.17
CA ASP A 95 -4.35 -16.68 1.29
C ASP A 95 -4.70 -16.40 -0.17
N ARG A 96 -5.95 -16.66 -0.57
CA ARG A 96 -6.48 -16.24 -1.88
C ARG A 96 -6.48 -14.72 -2.03
N LEU A 97 -6.99 -14.02 -1.03
CA LEU A 97 -7.01 -12.55 -1.04
C LEU A 97 -5.59 -12.00 -1.13
N ARG A 98 -4.64 -12.59 -0.41
CA ARG A 98 -3.22 -12.18 -0.47
C ARG A 98 -2.60 -12.40 -1.83
N ARG A 99 -2.72 -13.61 -2.37
CA ARG A 99 -2.25 -13.95 -3.72
C ARG A 99 -2.74 -12.94 -4.74
N ASP A 100 -4.05 -12.76 -4.82
CA ASP A 100 -4.66 -11.94 -5.87
C ASP A 100 -4.41 -10.44 -5.65
N SER A 101 -4.40 -9.96 -4.40
CA SER A 101 -4.09 -8.56 -4.10
C SER A 101 -2.65 -8.21 -4.45
N HIS A 102 -1.70 -9.12 -4.22
CA HIS A 102 -0.30 -8.94 -4.61
C HIS A 102 -0.10 -9.00 -6.12
N ILE A 103 -0.78 -9.92 -6.81
CA ILE A 103 -0.79 -9.97 -8.27
C ILE A 103 -1.31 -8.65 -8.84
N VAL A 104 -2.45 -8.14 -8.34
CA VAL A 104 -3.01 -6.87 -8.79
C VAL A 104 -2.05 -5.70 -8.54
N ARG A 105 -1.41 -5.65 -7.36
CA ARG A 105 -0.36 -4.66 -7.06
C ARG A 105 0.77 -4.70 -8.08
N ASP A 106 1.32 -5.88 -8.34
CA ASP A 106 2.51 -6.04 -9.18
C ASP A 106 2.20 -5.76 -10.65
N LEU A 107 1.03 -6.22 -11.14
CA LEU A 107 0.51 -5.86 -12.47
C LEU A 107 0.30 -4.33 -12.59
N GLY A 108 -0.26 -3.69 -11.57
CA GLY A 108 -0.47 -2.25 -11.53
C GLY A 108 0.85 -1.47 -11.55
N LEU A 109 1.84 -1.89 -10.77
CA LEU A 109 3.18 -1.29 -10.76
C LEU A 109 3.85 -1.41 -12.13
N VAL A 110 3.82 -2.59 -12.74
CA VAL A 110 4.41 -2.78 -14.08
C VAL A 110 3.69 -1.95 -15.12
N TYR A 111 2.36 -1.89 -15.10
CA TYR A 111 1.60 -0.99 -15.98
C TYR A 111 2.03 0.48 -15.79
N ALA A 112 2.07 0.98 -14.55
CA ALA A 112 2.42 2.37 -14.28
C ALA A 112 3.83 2.73 -14.81
N LEU A 113 4.77 1.78 -14.75
CA LEU A 113 6.16 2.00 -15.17
C LEU A 113 6.39 1.80 -16.67
N THR A 114 5.58 0.98 -17.35
CA THR A 114 5.78 0.63 -18.77
C THR A 114 4.75 1.25 -19.71
N GLY A 115 3.52 1.46 -19.23
CA GLY A 115 2.35 1.77 -20.05
C GLY A 115 1.80 0.57 -20.82
N GLU A 116 2.27 -0.65 -20.57
CA GLU A 116 1.82 -1.85 -21.30
C GLU A 116 0.42 -2.30 -20.84
N GLU A 117 -0.57 -2.04 -21.70
CA GLU A 117 -2.00 -2.29 -21.43
C GLU A 117 -2.35 -3.75 -21.09
N GLN A 118 -1.52 -4.73 -21.46
CA GLN A 118 -1.74 -6.13 -21.09
C GLN A 118 -1.74 -6.36 -19.56
N PHE A 119 -0.88 -5.64 -18.82
CA PHE A 119 -0.81 -5.77 -17.37
C PHE A 119 -2.03 -5.11 -16.71
N ALA A 120 -2.45 -3.93 -17.21
CA ALA A 120 -3.68 -3.30 -16.76
C ALA A 120 -4.93 -4.16 -17.06
N SER A 121 -4.99 -4.77 -18.25
CA SER A 121 -6.09 -5.66 -18.63
C SER A 121 -6.21 -6.84 -17.66
N LYS A 122 -5.06 -7.45 -17.30
CA LYS A 122 -5.03 -8.55 -16.34
C LYS A 122 -5.38 -8.07 -14.92
N ALA A 123 -4.93 -6.89 -14.50
CA ALA A 123 -5.34 -6.33 -13.21
C ALA A 123 -6.87 -6.10 -13.15
N VAL A 124 -7.48 -5.59 -14.23
CA VAL A 124 -8.95 -5.44 -14.34
C VAL A 124 -9.66 -6.79 -14.25
N GLU A 125 -9.12 -7.84 -14.87
CA GLU A 125 -9.68 -9.20 -14.78
C GLU A 125 -9.74 -9.68 -13.32
N PHE A 126 -8.62 -9.58 -12.59
CA PHE A 126 -8.56 -9.99 -11.18
C PHE A 126 -9.50 -9.17 -10.30
N VAL A 127 -9.45 -7.84 -10.40
CA VAL A 127 -10.30 -6.96 -9.59
C VAL A 127 -11.78 -7.19 -9.91
N SER A 128 -12.15 -7.36 -11.18
CA SER A 128 -13.54 -7.64 -11.58
C SER A 128 -14.07 -8.94 -10.98
N ALA A 129 -13.23 -9.98 -10.92
CA ALA A 129 -13.57 -11.26 -10.31
C ALA A 129 -13.90 -11.10 -8.82
N TRP A 130 -13.06 -10.37 -8.07
CA TRP A 130 -13.31 -10.11 -6.64
C TRP A 130 -14.54 -9.24 -6.39
N VAL A 131 -14.71 -8.16 -7.16
CA VAL A 131 -15.88 -7.26 -7.04
C VAL A 131 -17.19 -8.00 -7.34
N SER A 132 -17.17 -8.96 -8.25
CA SER A 132 -18.37 -9.70 -8.64
C SER A 132 -18.72 -10.85 -7.69
N SER A 133 -17.72 -11.47 -7.05
CA SER A 133 -17.92 -12.68 -6.24
C SER A 133 -17.96 -12.41 -4.74
N MET A 134 -17.14 -11.47 -4.22
CA MET A 134 -17.02 -11.22 -2.79
C MET A 134 -18.00 -10.15 -2.32
N GLU A 135 -18.79 -10.47 -1.29
CA GLU A 135 -19.62 -9.46 -0.62
C GLU A 135 -18.75 -8.38 0.03
N PRO A 136 -19.04 -7.08 -0.19
CA PRO A 136 -18.29 -5.97 0.42
C PRO A 136 -18.72 -5.72 1.88
N SER A 137 -18.78 -6.77 2.69
CA SER A 137 -19.20 -6.70 4.09
C SER A 137 -18.03 -6.87 5.05
N TRP A 138 -18.14 -6.30 6.25
CA TRP A 138 -17.13 -6.52 7.27
C TRP A 138 -17.11 -7.99 7.70
N PRO A 139 -15.95 -8.66 7.69
CA PRO A 139 -15.93 -10.12 7.78
C PRO A 139 -16.19 -10.69 9.17
N PHE A 140 -16.06 -9.92 10.25
CA PHE A 140 -16.17 -10.45 11.62
C PHE A 140 -16.94 -9.54 12.57
N ASP A 141 -17.78 -10.15 13.39
CA ASP A 141 -18.54 -9.40 14.41
C ASP A 141 -17.69 -9.08 15.66
N ARG A 142 -16.43 -9.57 15.71
CA ARG A 142 -15.46 -9.40 16.80
C ARG A 142 -14.02 -9.32 16.26
N PRO A 143 -13.07 -8.67 16.97
CA PRO A 143 -11.66 -8.69 16.61
C PRO A 143 -11.09 -10.11 16.53
N GLY A 144 -10.19 -10.36 15.58
CA GLY A 144 -9.47 -11.62 15.50
C GLY A 144 -8.50 -11.70 14.31
N PRO A 145 -7.70 -12.78 14.20
CA PRO A 145 -6.71 -12.96 13.13
C PRO A 145 -7.28 -12.81 11.71
N GLY A 146 -8.58 -13.09 11.56
CA GLY A 146 -9.29 -12.90 10.30
C GLY A 146 -9.44 -11.45 9.86
N VAL A 147 -9.70 -10.54 10.80
CA VAL A 147 -9.84 -9.10 10.52
C VAL A 147 -8.51 -8.59 9.97
N GLU A 148 -7.42 -8.94 10.65
CA GLU A 148 -6.06 -8.53 10.26
C GLU A 148 -5.70 -9.04 8.86
N ALA A 149 -6.05 -10.28 8.52
CA ALA A 149 -5.79 -10.80 7.18
C ALA A 149 -6.53 -10.00 6.09
N PHE A 150 -7.72 -9.48 6.39
CA PHE A 150 -8.54 -8.71 5.46
C PHE A 150 -8.00 -7.28 5.29
N ASP A 151 -7.79 -6.57 6.40
CA ASP A 151 -7.39 -5.15 6.41
C ASP A 151 -5.90 -4.91 6.04
N SER A 152 -5.02 -5.88 6.28
CA SER A 152 -3.60 -5.79 5.90
C SER A 152 -3.30 -6.17 4.44
N THR A 153 -4.26 -6.78 3.75
CA THR A 153 -4.04 -7.35 2.42
C THR A 153 -4.82 -6.64 1.32
N LEU A 154 -6.11 -6.36 1.56
CA LEU A 154 -6.96 -5.72 0.56
C LEU A 154 -6.44 -4.34 0.08
N PRO A 155 -5.76 -3.51 0.90
CA PRO A 155 -5.13 -2.28 0.41
C PRO A 155 -4.14 -2.49 -0.74
N ALA A 156 -3.48 -3.66 -0.84
CA ALA A 156 -2.58 -3.95 -1.97
C ALA A 156 -3.35 -4.05 -3.31
N MET A 157 -4.54 -4.64 -3.30
CA MET A 157 -5.42 -4.68 -4.48
C MET A 157 -5.89 -3.28 -4.85
N PHE A 158 -6.27 -2.48 -3.86
CA PHE A 158 -6.66 -1.08 -4.07
C PHE A 158 -5.52 -0.24 -4.63
N TYR A 159 -4.28 -0.48 -4.18
CA TYR A 159 -3.10 0.17 -4.72
C TYR A 159 -2.85 -0.20 -6.18
N GLY A 160 -2.90 -1.49 -6.52
CA GLY A 160 -2.77 -1.93 -7.92
C GLY A 160 -3.87 -1.37 -8.83
N TYR A 161 -5.12 -1.28 -8.33
CA TYR A 161 -6.22 -0.62 -9.04
C TYR A 161 -5.97 0.89 -9.27
N ASP A 162 -5.46 1.60 -8.26
CA ASP A 162 -5.13 3.03 -8.39
C ASP A 162 -4.06 3.26 -9.47
N LEU A 163 -3.04 2.39 -9.52
CA LEU A 163 -1.94 2.48 -10.49
C LEU A 163 -2.38 2.27 -11.96
N ILE A 164 -3.50 1.59 -12.21
CA ILE A 164 -4.05 1.40 -13.57
C ILE A 164 -5.02 2.51 -13.99
N ALA A 165 -5.03 3.65 -13.28
CA ALA A 165 -6.02 4.70 -13.47
C ALA A 165 -6.11 5.23 -14.91
N GLY A 166 -4.97 5.35 -15.60
CA GLY A 166 -4.85 5.84 -16.97
C GLY A 166 -5.16 4.83 -18.07
N SER A 167 -5.42 3.56 -17.72
CA SER A 167 -5.49 2.45 -18.67
C SER A 167 -6.79 2.41 -19.46
N ALA A 168 -6.73 1.92 -20.71
CA ALA A 168 -7.93 1.75 -21.53
C ALA A 168 -8.92 0.69 -20.98
N PRO A 169 -8.48 -0.43 -20.36
CA PRO A 169 -9.35 -1.42 -19.73
C PRO A 169 -10.17 -0.89 -18.53
N ARG A 170 -9.75 0.21 -17.89
CA ARG A 170 -10.49 0.79 -16.76
C ARG A 170 -11.68 1.63 -17.26
N THR A 171 -12.75 0.95 -17.67
CA THR A 171 -13.97 1.62 -18.14
C THR A 171 -14.72 2.33 -17.00
N PRO A 172 -15.60 3.30 -17.29
CA PRO A 172 -16.41 3.96 -16.27
C PRO A 172 -17.26 2.99 -15.45
N GLU A 173 -17.83 1.96 -16.09
CA GLU A 173 -18.69 0.97 -15.45
C GLU A 173 -17.89 0.11 -14.46
N PHE A 174 -16.71 -0.34 -14.88
CA PHE A 174 -15.79 -1.06 -14.01
C PHE A 174 -15.35 -0.18 -12.84
N ALA A 175 -14.92 1.06 -13.10
CA ALA A 175 -14.51 1.99 -12.05
C ALA A 175 -15.62 2.26 -11.04
N GLN A 176 -16.87 2.40 -11.50
CA GLN A 176 -18.04 2.60 -10.64
C GLN A 176 -18.37 1.35 -9.79
N ALA A 177 -18.20 0.15 -10.35
CA ALA A 177 -18.39 -1.09 -9.60
C ALA A 177 -17.34 -1.22 -8.48
N VAL A 178 -16.07 -0.99 -8.80
CA VAL A 178 -14.98 -1.01 -7.82
C VAL A 178 -15.18 0.07 -6.75
N ALA A 179 -15.55 1.29 -7.13
CA ALA A 179 -15.80 2.38 -6.20
C ALA A 179 -16.95 2.08 -5.23
N THR A 180 -18.04 1.48 -5.72
CA THR A 180 -19.17 1.04 -4.88
C THR A 180 -18.73 -0.05 -3.89
N TRP A 181 -17.97 -1.03 -4.36
CA TRP A 181 -17.49 -2.16 -3.56
C TRP A 181 -16.54 -1.70 -2.44
N ALA A 182 -15.48 -0.96 -2.79
CA ALA A 182 -14.54 -0.38 -1.84
C ALA A 182 -15.23 0.59 -0.88
N GLY A 183 -16.13 1.43 -1.38
CA GLY A 183 -16.87 2.39 -0.56
C GLY A 183 -17.78 1.71 0.46
N THR A 184 -18.36 0.56 0.13
CA THR A 184 -19.18 -0.22 1.08
C THR A 184 -18.31 -0.87 2.16
N ILE A 185 -17.15 -1.42 1.77
CA ILE A 185 -16.16 -1.97 2.72
C ILE A 185 -15.69 -0.89 3.71
N ALA A 186 -15.42 0.33 3.22
CA ALA A 186 -15.01 1.45 4.07
C ALA A 186 -16.09 1.84 5.10
N GLU A 187 -17.37 1.94 4.68
CA GLU A 187 -18.48 2.20 5.61
C GLU A 187 -18.60 1.11 6.68
N GLU A 188 -18.56 -0.15 6.24
CA GLU A 188 -18.67 -1.31 7.12
C GLU A 188 -17.52 -1.39 8.13
N CYS A 189 -16.31 -1.01 7.71
CA CYS A 189 -15.12 -0.88 8.56
C CYS A 189 -15.28 0.25 9.58
N LYS A 190 -15.69 1.46 9.16
CA LYS A 190 -15.93 2.61 10.05
C LYS A 190 -16.93 2.26 11.16
N LEU A 191 -18.05 1.61 10.82
CA LEU A 191 -19.09 1.22 11.78
C LEU A 191 -18.60 0.24 12.85
N ARG A 192 -17.57 -0.57 12.56
CA ARG A 192 -17.06 -1.63 13.43
C ARG A 192 -15.67 -1.35 13.98
N HIS A 193 -15.08 -0.21 13.60
CA HIS A 193 -13.79 0.26 14.07
C HIS A 193 -13.74 0.28 15.60
N TYR A 194 -14.77 0.85 16.23
CA TYR A 194 -14.92 0.97 17.69
C TYR A 194 -15.09 -0.36 18.45
N THR A 195 -15.68 -1.39 17.82
CA THR A 195 -16.01 -2.66 18.50
C THR A 195 -15.02 -3.78 18.22
N THR A 196 -14.15 -3.58 17.22
CA THR A 196 -13.16 -4.56 16.77
C THR A 196 -11.71 -4.08 16.84
N GLY A 197 -11.49 -2.82 17.23
CA GLY A 197 -10.16 -2.24 17.43
C GLY A 197 -9.51 -2.72 18.73
N THR A 198 -8.49 -3.57 18.63
CA THR A 198 -7.38 -3.46 19.58
C THR A 198 -6.44 -2.38 19.04
N ALA A 199 -5.52 -1.89 19.88
CA ALA A 199 -4.41 -1.06 19.46
C ALA A 199 -3.65 -1.59 18.22
N ASP A 200 -3.69 -2.92 17.99
CA ASP A 200 -3.05 -3.59 16.86
C ASP A 200 -3.88 -3.52 15.56
N THR A 201 -5.21 -3.62 15.63
CA THR A 201 -6.09 -3.62 14.43
C THR A 201 -6.53 -2.23 14.02
N THR A 202 -6.54 -1.25 14.94
CA THR A 202 -6.94 0.14 14.63
C THR A 202 -6.13 0.75 13.49
N GLY A 203 -4.81 0.55 13.48
CA GLY A 203 -3.95 1.05 12.41
C GLY A 203 -4.28 0.46 11.04
N TRP A 204 -4.48 -0.86 10.97
CA TRP A 204 -4.87 -1.55 9.75
C TRP A 204 -6.26 -1.15 9.26
N ASN A 205 -7.23 -1.00 10.17
CA ASN A 205 -8.56 -0.48 9.85
C ASN A 205 -8.48 0.93 9.25
N MET A 206 -7.70 1.84 9.85
CA MET A 206 -7.49 3.19 9.31
C MET A 206 -6.89 3.15 7.91
N LEU A 207 -5.92 2.28 7.69
CA LEU A 207 -5.29 2.08 6.38
C LEU A 207 -6.28 1.54 5.34
N LEU A 208 -7.11 0.58 5.71
CA LEU A 208 -8.17 0.06 4.86
C LEU A 208 -9.20 1.15 4.52
N ILE A 209 -9.66 1.92 5.49
CA ILE A 209 -10.59 3.05 5.27
C ILE A 209 -9.94 4.08 4.33
N ALA A 210 -8.69 4.47 4.60
CA ALA A 210 -7.98 5.44 3.80
C ALA A 210 -7.81 4.97 2.34
N SER A 211 -7.27 3.76 2.13
CA SER A 211 -7.07 3.20 0.78
C SER A 211 -8.39 3.00 0.02
N ALA A 212 -9.40 2.42 0.67
CA ALA A 212 -10.73 2.23 0.07
C ALA A 212 -11.39 3.56 -0.32
N SER A 213 -11.20 4.63 0.47
CA SER A 213 -11.74 5.94 0.16
C SER A 213 -11.08 6.63 -1.05
N VAL A 214 -9.81 6.31 -1.35
CA VAL A 214 -9.13 6.77 -2.57
C VAL A 214 -9.82 6.14 -3.78
N VAL A 215 -10.01 4.82 -3.73
CA VAL A 215 -10.68 4.02 -4.76
C VAL A 215 -12.15 4.43 -4.95
N ALA A 216 -12.87 4.63 -3.85
CA ALA A 216 -14.28 5.03 -3.86
C ALA A 216 -14.48 6.52 -4.20
N ASN A 217 -13.39 7.30 -4.29
CA ASN A 217 -13.43 8.76 -4.44
C ASN A 217 -14.34 9.45 -3.40
N LYS A 218 -14.25 9.02 -2.14
CA LYS A 218 -15.01 9.57 -1.02
C LYS A 218 -14.07 10.36 -0.08
N PRO A 219 -13.79 11.65 -0.36
CA PRO A 219 -12.90 12.45 0.50
C PRO A 219 -13.39 12.58 1.95
N GLN A 220 -14.70 12.45 2.18
CA GLN A 220 -15.29 12.50 3.52
C GLN A 220 -14.82 11.33 4.40
N ASP A 221 -14.58 10.16 3.81
CA ASP A 221 -14.08 8.98 4.53
C ASP A 221 -12.61 9.15 4.93
N ARG A 222 -11.83 9.92 4.16
CA ARG A 222 -10.47 10.32 4.55
C ARG A 222 -10.48 11.24 5.76
N ASN A 223 -11.47 12.14 5.82
CA ASN A 223 -11.64 13.01 6.98
C ASN A 223 -11.96 12.23 8.25
N PHE A 224 -12.64 11.07 8.16
CA PHE A 224 -12.81 10.19 9.33
C PHE A 224 -11.47 9.74 9.92
N VAL A 225 -10.47 9.46 9.07
CA VAL A 225 -9.15 8.96 9.50
C VAL A 225 -8.27 10.07 10.07
N TRP A 226 -8.25 11.27 9.48
CA TRP A 226 -7.29 12.31 9.89
C TRP A 226 -7.81 13.75 9.94
N GLY A 227 -9.10 13.97 9.62
CA GLY A 227 -9.71 15.30 9.57
C GLY A 227 -10.67 15.61 10.71
N ASP A 228 -11.21 14.58 11.39
CA ASP A 228 -12.21 14.74 12.45
C ASP A 228 -11.55 14.80 13.83
N THR A 229 -11.29 16.02 14.32
CA THR A 229 -10.68 16.23 15.64
C THR A 229 -11.56 15.83 16.82
N GLU A 230 -12.85 15.58 16.61
CA GLU A 230 -13.77 15.05 17.63
C GLU A 230 -13.76 13.51 17.65
N ASN A 231 -13.22 12.87 16.61
CA ASN A 231 -13.05 11.43 16.57
C ASN A 231 -11.76 10.99 17.30
N GLU A 232 -11.96 10.27 18.41
CA GLU A 232 -10.89 9.69 19.22
C GLU A 232 -10.09 8.59 18.49
N ASP A 233 -10.63 8.08 17.37
CA ASP A 233 -10.00 7.04 16.54
C ASP A 233 -9.28 7.61 15.30
N THR A 234 -9.05 8.92 15.25
CA THR A 234 -8.19 9.50 14.22
C THR A 234 -6.75 9.05 14.36
N PHE A 235 -6.01 9.15 13.26
CA PHE A 235 -4.56 9.00 13.21
C PHE A 235 -3.87 9.73 14.37
N GLN A 236 -4.22 11.00 14.59
CA GLN A 236 -3.60 11.86 15.60
C GLN A 236 -3.89 11.37 17.02
N SER A 237 -5.16 11.09 17.32
CA SER A 237 -5.59 10.61 18.63
C SER A 237 -4.99 9.25 18.96
N MET A 238 -5.01 8.33 18.00
CA MET A 238 -4.45 6.99 18.20
C MET A 238 -2.93 7.00 18.29
N LEU A 239 -2.23 7.79 17.46
CA LEU A 239 -0.77 7.93 17.59
C LEU A 239 -0.39 8.49 18.96
N TYR A 240 -1.16 9.45 19.49
CA TYR A 240 -0.98 9.98 20.83
C TYR A 240 -1.20 8.92 21.92
N LEU A 241 -2.22 8.06 21.77
CA LEU A 241 -2.54 7.01 22.74
C LEU A 241 -1.58 5.82 22.71
N LEU A 242 -1.09 5.46 21.51
CA LEU A 242 -0.25 4.29 21.31
C LEU A 242 1.19 4.48 21.77
N PHE A 243 1.72 5.70 21.67
CA PHE A 243 3.12 5.98 21.96
C PHE A 243 3.25 7.00 23.09
N ASP A 244 4.19 6.76 24.00
CA ASP A 244 4.53 7.71 25.05
C ASP A 244 5.49 8.80 24.56
N SER A 245 5.83 9.75 25.42
CA SER A 245 6.71 10.88 25.08
C SER A 245 8.17 10.48 24.78
N SER A 246 8.57 9.23 25.05
CA SER A 246 9.86 8.68 24.63
C SER A 246 9.82 8.08 23.21
N GLY A 247 8.63 8.04 22.59
CA GLY A 247 8.40 7.41 21.29
C GLY A 247 8.17 5.90 21.37
N LYS A 248 8.20 5.31 22.56
CA LYS A 248 7.93 3.88 22.78
C LYS A 248 6.45 3.62 22.93
N VAL A 249 6.03 2.38 22.68
CA VAL A 249 4.63 1.98 22.88
C VAL A 249 4.25 2.19 24.36
N ASP A 250 3.16 2.93 24.61
CA ASP A 250 2.65 3.19 25.95
C ASP A 250 2.18 1.88 26.60
N ALA A 251 2.60 1.62 27.85
CA ALA A 251 2.26 0.39 28.56
C ALA A 251 0.74 0.16 28.66
N ARG A 252 -0.07 1.22 28.67
CA ARG A 252 -1.54 1.13 28.66
C ARG A 252 -2.07 0.66 27.31
N ALA A 253 -1.44 1.05 26.20
CA ALA A 253 -1.77 0.58 24.86
C ALA A 253 -1.34 -0.89 24.62
N SER A 254 -0.46 -1.42 25.46
CA SER A 254 -0.08 -2.84 25.48
C SER A 254 -0.97 -3.69 26.40
N ALA A 255 -1.78 -3.07 27.28
CA ALA A 255 -2.68 -3.77 28.18
C ALA A 255 -3.83 -4.43 27.40
N GLY A 256 -3.68 -5.72 27.07
CA GLY A 256 -4.64 -6.48 26.29
C GLY A 256 -4.21 -6.81 24.86
N SER A 257 -2.99 -6.42 24.44
CA SER A 257 -2.41 -6.98 23.21
C SER A 257 -2.18 -8.48 23.38
N ARG A 258 -2.40 -9.24 22.30
CA ARG A 258 -2.05 -10.67 22.23
C ARG A 258 -0.53 -10.89 22.38
N TYR A 259 0.25 -9.83 22.23
CA TYR A 259 1.69 -9.79 22.35
C TYR A 259 2.06 -9.12 23.69
N GLN A 260 2.60 -9.89 24.64
CA GLN A 260 3.05 -9.35 25.93
C GLN A 260 4.52 -8.92 25.86
N GLY A 261 4.82 -7.69 26.29
CA GLY A 261 6.19 -7.14 26.41
C GLY A 261 6.47 -5.94 25.49
N GLU A 262 7.65 -5.32 25.65
CA GLU A 262 8.21 -4.31 24.73
C GLU A 262 8.58 -4.95 23.38
N ASP A 263 7.58 -5.45 22.67
CA ASP A 263 7.82 -6.19 21.44
C ASP A 263 8.07 -5.21 20.28
N VAL A 264 9.34 -5.11 19.88
CA VAL A 264 9.78 -4.32 18.72
C VAL A 264 9.01 -4.72 17.46
N PHE A 265 8.61 -5.98 17.33
CA PHE A 265 7.75 -6.45 16.24
C PHE A 265 6.42 -5.70 16.22
N VAL A 266 5.71 -5.69 17.35
CA VAL A 266 4.41 -5.03 17.47
C VAL A 266 4.55 -3.53 17.24
N ALA A 267 5.58 -2.92 17.80
CA ALA A 267 5.81 -1.49 17.63
C ALA A 267 6.04 -1.10 16.16
N ILE A 268 6.89 -1.83 15.46
CA ILE A 268 7.19 -1.56 14.05
C ILE A 268 6.01 -1.89 13.15
N ARG A 269 5.30 -2.99 13.41
CA ARG A 269 4.06 -3.35 12.70
C ARG A 269 2.98 -2.28 12.87
N ARG A 270 2.83 -1.73 14.07
CA ARG A 270 1.95 -0.56 14.31
C ARG A 270 2.46 0.63 13.51
N LEU A 271 3.71 1.05 13.68
CA LEU A 271 4.28 2.21 12.99
C LEU A 271 4.12 2.13 11.47
N LYS A 272 4.26 0.95 10.88
CA LYS A 272 4.00 0.71 9.46
C LYS A 272 2.64 1.19 9.00
N THR A 273 1.58 0.81 9.71
CA THR A 273 0.22 1.23 9.34
C THR A 273 0.06 2.74 9.37
N TYR A 274 0.65 3.43 10.36
CA TYR A 274 0.60 4.89 10.45
C TYR A 274 1.47 5.55 9.37
N VAL A 275 2.66 5.02 9.07
CA VAL A 275 3.48 5.51 7.96
C VAL A 275 2.70 5.39 6.65
N TYR A 276 1.99 4.30 6.42
CA TYR A 276 1.21 4.11 5.19
C TYR A 276 0.00 5.05 5.13
N VAL A 277 -0.71 5.26 6.25
CA VAL A 277 -1.78 6.27 6.32
C VAL A 277 -1.24 7.68 6.05
N ALA A 278 -0.08 8.03 6.62
CA ALA A 278 0.58 9.30 6.37
C ALA A 278 1.03 9.47 4.91
N GLU A 279 1.46 8.39 4.26
CA GLU A 279 1.82 8.38 2.85
C GLU A 279 0.62 8.65 1.94
N ILE A 280 -0.52 7.99 2.21
CA ILE A 280 -1.78 8.29 1.50
C ILE A 280 -2.20 9.74 1.74
N ALA A 281 -2.15 10.21 2.99
CA ALA A 281 -2.53 11.57 3.34
C ALA A 281 -1.66 12.63 2.62
N ARG A 282 -0.35 12.36 2.46
CA ARG A 282 0.60 13.23 1.75
C ARG A 282 0.19 13.47 0.30
N HIS A 283 -0.24 12.42 -0.41
CA HIS A 283 -0.77 12.53 -1.78
C HIS A 283 -2.09 13.29 -1.88
N HIS A 284 -2.76 13.51 -0.76
CA HIS A 284 -3.96 14.33 -0.65
C HIS A 284 -3.73 15.66 0.08
N GLY A 285 -2.47 16.11 0.16
CA GLY A 285 -2.12 17.44 0.67
C GLY A 285 -2.20 17.59 2.19
N VAL A 286 -2.24 16.48 2.94
CA VAL A 286 -2.25 16.48 4.41
C VAL A 286 -0.92 15.97 4.95
N ASP A 287 -0.24 16.79 5.74
CA ASP A 287 1.04 16.44 6.36
C ASP A 287 0.85 15.77 7.72
N LEU A 288 0.65 14.45 7.70
CA LEU A 288 0.60 13.64 8.93
C LEU A 288 1.98 13.22 9.42
N TYR A 289 3.01 13.26 8.57
CA TYR A 289 4.37 12.94 8.96
C TYR A 289 4.86 13.88 10.05
N ASN A 290 4.69 15.19 9.86
CA ASN A 290 5.16 16.20 10.82
C ASN A 290 4.16 16.51 11.93
N TRP A 291 3.04 15.78 12.02
CA TRP A 291 2.15 15.90 13.17
C TRP A 291 2.88 15.44 14.44
N GLN A 292 2.79 16.23 15.50
CA GLN A 292 3.33 15.90 16.80
C GLN A 292 2.53 16.55 17.93
N ARG A 293 2.53 15.90 19.10
CA ARG A 293 1.97 16.43 20.35
C ARG A 293 2.76 15.91 21.55
N ASP A 294 3.22 16.81 22.42
CA ASP A 294 3.95 16.45 23.66
C ASP A 294 5.16 15.51 23.42
N GLY A 295 5.87 15.72 22.30
CA GLY A 295 7.01 14.89 21.88
C GLY A 295 6.64 13.57 21.17
N ARG A 296 5.35 13.26 21.06
CA ARG A 296 4.82 12.05 20.39
C ARG A 296 4.57 12.37 18.93
N GLY A 297 5.08 11.53 18.02
CA GLY A 297 4.90 11.66 16.57
C GLY A 297 5.62 10.53 15.84
N LEU A 298 5.38 10.40 14.53
CA LEU A 298 5.96 9.31 13.74
C LEU A 298 7.49 9.31 13.80
N ARG A 299 8.12 10.49 13.64
CA ARG A 299 9.59 10.60 13.67
C ARG A 299 10.17 10.18 15.02
N SER A 300 9.62 10.66 16.13
CA SER A 300 10.15 10.33 17.46
C SER A 300 9.99 8.84 17.77
N SER A 301 8.85 8.25 17.40
CA SER A 301 8.63 6.81 17.56
C SER A 301 9.55 5.96 16.70
N LEU A 302 9.71 6.27 15.41
CA LEU A 302 10.66 5.57 14.54
C LEU A 302 12.10 5.72 15.05
N THR A 303 12.49 6.90 15.50
CA THR A 303 13.82 7.14 16.11
C THR A 303 14.04 6.27 17.34
N ALA A 304 13.02 6.13 18.19
CA ALA A 304 13.11 5.32 19.40
C ALA A 304 13.36 3.84 19.10
N TYR A 305 12.84 3.30 17.99
CA TYR A 305 13.01 1.90 17.60
C TYR A 305 14.15 1.64 16.60
N ALA A 306 14.73 2.67 15.99
CA ALA A 306 15.82 2.50 15.04
C ALA A 306 17.05 1.77 15.60
N PRO A 307 17.46 1.93 16.88
CA PRO A 307 18.62 1.20 17.43
C PRO A 307 18.56 -0.33 17.34
N TYR A 308 17.36 -0.93 17.26
CA TYR A 308 17.19 -2.38 17.03
C TYR A 308 17.55 -2.79 15.60
N PHE A 309 17.47 -1.84 14.67
CA PHE A 309 17.77 -2.02 13.26
C PHE A 309 19.07 -1.34 12.88
N THR A 310 19.83 -0.73 13.78
CA THR A 310 21.23 -0.34 13.53
C THR A 310 22.23 -1.35 14.10
N GLY A 311 21.75 -2.33 14.86
CA GLY A 311 22.57 -3.30 15.59
C GLY A 311 23.10 -2.79 16.93
N GLU A 312 22.74 -1.57 17.34
CA GLU A 312 23.07 -1.03 18.66
C GLU A 312 22.40 -1.79 19.79
N ILE A 313 21.15 -2.23 19.57
CA ILE A 313 20.39 -3.06 20.50
C ILE A 313 20.08 -4.38 19.81
N SER A 314 20.34 -5.51 20.48
CA SER A 314 19.98 -6.82 19.97
C SER A 314 18.47 -6.93 19.82
N LEU A 315 18.01 -7.39 18.65
CA LEU A 315 16.61 -7.76 18.45
C LEU A 315 16.25 -8.87 19.45
N PRO A 316 15.20 -8.70 20.26
CA PRO A 316 14.74 -9.79 21.12
C PRO A 316 14.35 -10.96 20.22
N GLY A 317 14.72 -12.18 20.62
CA GLY A 317 14.30 -13.39 19.90
C GLY A 317 12.79 -13.54 20.00
N VAL A 318 12.05 -13.03 19.02
CA VAL A 318 10.60 -13.21 18.94
C VAL A 318 10.30 -14.59 18.37
N GLY A 319 9.40 -15.32 19.02
CA GLY A 319 9.04 -16.70 18.69
C GLY A 319 8.38 -16.85 17.33
N GLY A 320 9.18 -16.88 16.26
CA GLY A 320 8.77 -17.31 14.91
C GLY A 320 8.12 -16.24 14.03
N PHE A 321 8.02 -14.98 14.46
CA PHE A 321 7.54 -13.88 13.59
C PHE A 321 8.71 -13.23 12.85
N PRO A 322 8.57 -12.94 11.54
CA PRO A 322 9.63 -12.28 10.79
C PRO A 322 9.81 -10.85 11.32
N LEU A 323 11.00 -10.55 11.83
CA LEU A 323 11.49 -9.21 12.10
C LEU A 323 12.67 -8.95 11.15
N GLY A 324 12.72 -7.76 10.54
CA GLY A 324 13.85 -7.36 9.69
C GLY A 324 13.52 -7.35 8.19
N ARG A 325 14.43 -7.91 7.38
CA ARG A 325 14.50 -7.70 5.92
C ARG A 325 13.25 -8.13 5.15
N ASP A 326 12.53 -9.14 5.60
CA ASP A 326 11.33 -9.64 4.92
C ASP A 326 10.04 -9.24 5.65
N ALA A 327 10.08 -8.15 6.42
CA ALA A 327 9.04 -7.79 7.39
C ALA A 327 8.74 -6.27 7.39
N ASP A 328 8.14 -5.81 8.49
CA ASP A 328 7.56 -4.48 8.65
C ASP A 328 8.58 -3.32 8.72
N ALA A 329 9.88 -3.60 8.75
CA ALA A 329 10.93 -2.61 9.02
C ALA A 329 11.28 -1.71 7.82
N TRP A 330 10.77 -2.00 6.61
CA TRP A 330 11.00 -1.15 5.43
C TRP A 330 10.36 0.22 5.50
N VAL A 331 9.57 0.50 6.55
CA VAL A 331 9.12 1.85 6.92
C VAL A 331 10.27 2.85 7.05
N TYR A 332 11.48 2.40 7.36
CA TYR A 332 12.65 3.29 7.43
C TYR A 332 13.06 3.82 6.05
N GLU A 333 12.81 3.10 4.95
CA GLU A 333 13.07 3.60 3.59
C GLU A 333 12.16 4.79 3.28
N ILE A 334 10.87 4.69 3.64
CA ILE A 334 9.89 5.77 3.52
C ILE A 334 10.25 6.91 4.47
N ALA A 335 10.55 6.60 5.73
CA ALA A 335 10.92 7.59 6.73
C ALA A 335 12.20 8.37 6.34
N HIS A 336 13.19 7.71 5.73
CA HIS A 336 14.40 8.38 5.24
C HIS A 336 14.12 9.28 4.03
N THR A 337 13.15 8.91 3.18
CA THR A 337 12.62 9.79 2.12
C THR A 337 12.01 11.07 2.67
N THR A 338 11.23 10.97 3.75
CA THR A 338 10.59 12.12 4.41
C THR A 338 11.56 12.92 5.28
N TRP A 339 12.39 12.24 6.06
CA TRP A 339 13.39 12.81 6.97
C TRP A 339 14.76 12.20 6.63
N PRO A 340 15.63 12.92 5.89
CA PRO A 340 16.96 12.46 5.52
C PRO A 340 17.89 12.38 6.74
N ASP A 341 17.64 11.39 7.59
CA ASP A 341 18.28 11.17 8.88
C ASP A 341 19.26 10.00 8.76
N ARG A 342 20.48 10.19 9.28
CA ARG A 342 21.55 9.20 9.26
C ARG A 342 21.13 7.91 9.95
N MET A 343 20.36 8.00 11.04
CA MET A 343 19.92 6.84 11.80
C MET A 343 18.99 5.94 10.98
N PHE A 344 18.09 6.53 10.18
CA PHE A 344 17.22 5.76 9.27
C PHE A 344 18.01 5.17 8.11
N GLN A 345 19.03 5.88 7.61
CA GLN A 345 19.95 5.34 6.61
C GLN A 345 20.73 4.12 7.14
N GLU A 346 21.25 4.20 8.35
CA GLU A 346 21.96 3.08 9.00
C GLU A 346 21.01 1.90 9.23
N ALA A 347 19.74 2.16 9.60
CA ALA A 347 18.72 1.13 9.72
C ALA A 347 18.47 0.40 8.38
N ILE A 348 18.35 1.14 7.28
CA ILE A 348 18.21 0.59 5.92
C ILE A 348 19.44 -0.26 5.54
N GLN A 349 20.65 0.21 5.87
CA GLN A 349 21.89 -0.50 5.57
C GLN A 349 21.97 -1.84 6.32
N TYR A 350 21.59 -1.86 7.59
CA TYR A 350 21.54 -3.06 8.42
C TYR A 350 20.49 -4.06 7.93
N LEU A 351 19.31 -3.59 7.52
CA LEU A 351 18.25 -4.43 6.94
C LEU A 351 18.70 -5.10 5.63
N GLY A 352 19.53 -4.42 4.84
CA GLY A 352 20.11 -4.92 3.60
C GLY A 352 19.14 -4.88 2.42
N ARG A 353 19.55 -4.21 1.34
CA ARG A 353 18.76 -4.05 0.11
C ARG A 353 18.87 -5.29 -0.83
N PRO A 354 17.90 -5.50 -1.75
CA PRO A 354 16.67 -4.72 -1.94
C PRO A 354 15.64 -5.01 -0.87
N GLY A 355 14.77 -4.02 -0.63
CA GLY A 355 13.70 -4.08 0.35
C GLY A 355 12.34 -4.37 -0.26
N PHE A 356 11.56 -5.16 0.48
CA PHE A 356 10.27 -5.67 0.06
C PHE A 356 9.30 -5.69 1.24
N ASP A 357 8.13 -5.08 1.04
CA ASP A 357 7.00 -5.17 1.95
C ASP A 357 6.06 -6.30 1.52
N MET A 358 5.91 -7.28 2.41
CA MET A 358 5.09 -8.46 2.16
C MET A 358 3.59 -8.21 2.20
N ASP A 359 3.12 -7.08 2.76
CA ASP A 359 1.69 -6.85 2.91
C ASP A 359 1.12 -6.03 1.76
N ILE A 360 1.64 -4.82 1.51
CA ILE A 360 0.95 -3.82 0.67
C ILE A 360 1.85 -3.21 -0.41
N LEU A 361 3.02 -2.70 -0.07
CA LEU A 361 3.82 -1.90 -1.02
C LEU A 361 4.63 -2.74 -2.00
N GLY A 362 4.92 -4.00 -1.69
CA GLY A 362 5.77 -4.84 -2.52
C GLY A 362 7.21 -4.31 -2.56
N PRO A 363 7.82 -4.09 -3.74
CA PRO A 363 9.22 -3.67 -3.83
C PRO A 363 9.41 -2.20 -3.36
N VAL A 364 9.59 -1.99 -2.05
CA VAL A 364 9.79 -0.66 -1.44
C VAL A 364 11.04 0.03 -1.99
N ALA A 365 12.10 -0.74 -2.25
CA ALA A 365 13.34 -0.21 -2.84
C ALA A 365 13.16 0.35 -4.26
N LEU A 366 12.10 -0.06 -4.98
CA LEU A 366 11.72 0.49 -6.27
C LEU A 366 10.89 1.78 -6.13
N THR A 367 9.95 1.77 -5.18
CA THR A 367 8.85 2.76 -5.12
C THR A 367 9.11 3.93 -4.17
N HIS A 368 9.75 3.69 -3.02
CA HIS A 368 9.85 4.67 -1.92
C HIS A 368 11.30 4.95 -1.47
N ARG A 369 12.29 4.55 -2.26
CA ARG A 369 13.69 4.84 -1.99
C ARG A 369 13.98 6.34 -2.03
N TYR A 370 14.82 6.82 -1.11
CA TYR A 370 15.28 8.21 -1.04
C TYR A 370 15.79 8.70 -2.41
N ARG A 371 15.22 9.81 -2.87
CA ARG A 371 15.38 10.34 -4.24
C ARG A 371 16.41 11.48 -4.35
N GLY A 372 17.09 11.85 -3.26
CA GLY A 372 18.00 13.00 -3.22
C GLY A 372 19.46 12.70 -3.60
N GLY A 373 20.00 13.59 -4.46
CA GLY A 373 21.41 13.99 -4.53
C GLY A 373 22.39 12.99 -5.15
N GLY A 374 23.02 13.38 -6.26
CA GLY A 374 24.17 12.67 -6.83
C GLY A 374 25.26 12.40 -5.79
N GLU A 375 26.10 11.42 -6.11
CA GLU A 375 27.35 11.09 -5.42
C GLU A 375 27.70 12.07 -4.31
N ALA A 376 27.71 11.58 -3.08
CA ALA A 376 28.71 12.06 -2.15
C ALA A 376 30.05 11.77 -2.83
N ALA A 377 30.48 12.72 -3.66
CA ALA A 377 31.80 12.80 -4.21
C ALA A 377 32.72 12.61 -3.01
N GLU A 378 33.63 11.67 -3.17
CA GLU A 378 34.68 11.41 -2.21
C GLU A 378 35.31 12.74 -1.75
N ARG A 379 35.24 12.96 -0.43
CA ARG A 379 36.35 13.44 0.41
C ARG A 379 36.76 14.92 0.23
N PRO A 380 37.51 15.51 1.19
CA PRO A 380 38.71 14.97 1.88
C PRO A 380 38.47 14.00 3.04
#